data_AF-A0A8H8MKF8-F1
#
_entry.id   AF-A0A8H8MKF8-F1
#
_cell.length_a   1.000
_cell.length_b   1.000
_cell.length_c   1.000
_cell.angle_alpha   90.00
_cell.angle_beta   90.00
_cell.angle_gamma   90.00
#
_symmetry.space_group_name_H-M   'P 1'
#
loop_
_entity.id
_entity.type
_entity.pdbx_description
1 polymer ?
#
loop_
_entity_poly.entity_id
_entity_poly.type
_entity_poly.pdbx_seq_one_letter_code
_entity_poly.pdbx_strand_id
1 'polypeptide(L)'
;MRDSAGILAFSLQAPESGRILARHPYCGLYDYVDGTKPNPGSSDTKWASNDQKALSAICLRCSDAISVQLVQFKSSKECWNHLNSLYKLSSLLGLLSARNRFYRMVMRDNQLLKDHMHKLRIAMDELTVLGETLNELDYALQVVGSLPAGWQAFIGTISWRVD
;
A
#
# COMPACT_ATOMS: atom_id res chain seq x y z
N MET A 1 7.74 -5.12 -14.21
CA MET A 1 7.78 -4.02 -13.23
C MET A 1 6.91 -2.91 -13.80
N ARG A 2 5.68 -2.76 -13.31
CA ARG A 2 4.81 -1.62 -13.64
C ARG A 2 4.39 -1.00 -12.33
N ASP A 3 4.62 0.30 -12.25
CA ASP A 3 4.75 1.08 -11.04
C ASP A 3 3.44 1.19 -10.23
N SER A 4 3.56 0.98 -8.92
CA SER A 4 2.52 1.16 -7.91
C SER A 4 2.06 2.62 -7.73
N ALA A 5 2.61 3.57 -8.49
CA ALA A 5 2.26 4.98 -8.42
C ALA A 5 0.94 5.34 -9.13
N GLY A 6 0.43 4.47 -10.03
CA GLY A 6 -0.78 4.77 -10.81
C GLY A 6 -2.11 4.56 -10.07
N ILE A 7 -2.12 3.81 -8.96
CA ILE A 7 -3.37 3.41 -8.28
C ILE A 7 -3.82 4.45 -7.25
N LEU A 8 -2.88 5.22 -6.68
CA LEU A 8 -3.20 6.21 -5.64
C LEU A 8 -3.68 7.56 -6.19
N ALA A 9 -3.46 7.83 -7.49
CA ALA A 9 -3.91 9.08 -8.12
C ALA A 9 -5.41 9.09 -8.49
N PHE A 10 -6.12 7.96 -8.40
CA PHE A 10 -7.53 7.88 -8.80
C PHE A 10 -8.51 8.28 -7.67
N SER A 11 -8.04 8.38 -6.42
CA SER A 11 -8.93 8.53 -5.27
C SER A 11 -9.27 9.97 -4.86
N LEU A 12 -8.74 11.01 -5.51
CA LEU A 12 -8.90 12.38 -5.01
C LEU A 12 -9.26 13.46 -6.03
N GLN A 13 -9.88 13.11 -7.17
CA GLN A 13 -10.44 14.12 -8.07
C GLN A 13 -11.79 13.69 -8.66
N ALA A 14 -12.86 14.06 -7.97
CA ALA A 14 -14.17 14.25 -8.58
C ALA A 14 -14.56 15.72 -8.32
N PRO A 15 -14.80 16.51 -9.39
CA PRO A 15 -16.18 16.60 -9.89
C PRO A 15 -16.36 16.52 -11.42
N GLU A 16 -15.31 16.40 -12.23
CA GLU A 16 -15.43 16.48 -13.71
C GLU A 16 -15.58 15.11 -14.41
N SER A 17 -15.32 14.00 -13.72
CA SER A 17 -15.25 12.64 -14.30
C SER A 17 -16.59 12.01 -14.66
N GLY A 18 -17.72 12.69 -14.39
CA GLY A 18 -19.07 12.16 -14.59
C GLY A 18 -19.45 11.86 -16.05
N ARG A 19 -18.73 12.43 -17.03
CA ARG A 19 -19.03 12.23 -18.46
C ARG A 19 -18.20 11.15 -19.15
N ILE A 20 -16.99 10.87 -18.67
CA ILE A 20 -16.06 9.94 -19.35
C ILE A 20 -16.26 8.50 -18.84
N LEU A 21 -16.69 8.31 -17.60
CA LEU A 21 -16.93 6.99 -17.02
C LEU A 21 -18.27 6.35 -17.45
N ALA A 22 -19.23 7.15 -17.93
CA ALA A 22 -20.57 6.67 -18.33
C ALA A 22 -20.57 5.72 -19.54
N ARG A 23 -19.47 5.64 -20.29
CA ARG A 23 -19.35 4.81 -21.50
C ARG A 23 -18.62 3.48 -21.28
N HIS A 24 -18.11 3.22 -20.08
CA HIS A 24 -17.41 1.97 -19.78
C HIS A 24 -18.44 0.89 -19.42
N PRO A 25 -18.41 -0.30 -20.06
CA PRO A 25 -19.42 -1.38 -19.89
C PRO A 25 -19.54 -1.95 -18.46
N TYR A 26 -18.68 -1.51 -17.53
CA TYR A 26 -18.65 -1.91 -16.14
C TYR A 26 -18.92 -0.76 -15.15
N CYS A 27 -19.29 0.43 -15.64
CA CYS A 27 -19.71 1.58 -14.82
C CYS A 27 -20.99 1.21 -14.04
N GLY A 28 -20.95 1.26 -12.70
CA GLY A 28 -22.09 0.92 -11.83
C GLY A 28 -22.10 -0.53 -11.29
N LEU A 29 -21.09 -1.35 -11.59
CA LEU A 29 -20.96 -2.69 -11.03
C LEU A 29 -20.29 -2.72 -9.64
N TYR A 30 -19.70 -1.60 -9.20
CA TYR A 30 -19.03 -1.52 -7.90
C TYR A 30 -19.98 -1.74 -6.72
N ASP A 31 -21.26 -1.32 -6.84
CA ASP A 31 -22.28 -1.51 -5.79
C ASP A 31 -22.49 -2.98 -5.40
N TYR A 32 -22.22 -3.92 -6.32
CA TYR A 32 -22.33 -5.37 -6.08
C TYR A 32 -21.09 -5.90 -5.35
N VAL A 33 -19.92 -5.31 -5.63
CA VAL A 33 -18.62 -5.65 -5.03
C VAL A 33 -18.48 -5.08 -3.62
N ASP A 34 -18.99 -3.87 -3.38
CA ASP A 34 -18.97 -3.23 -2.07
C ASP A 34 -20.11 -3.71 -1.16
N GLY A 35 -21.10 -4.42 -1.71
CA GLY A 35 -22.21 -4.98 -0.94
C GLY A 35 -23.33 -3.99 -0.65
N THR A 36 -23.29 -2.81 -1.29
CA THR A 36 -24.41 -1.85 -1.31
C THR A 36 -25.69 -2.47 -1.88
N LYS A 37 -25.55 -3.43 -2.81
CA LYS A 37 -26.63 -4.29 -3.32
C LYS A 37 -26.42 -5.72 -2.82
N PRO A 38 -26.90 -6.07 -1.62
CA PRO A 38 -26.72 -7.41 -1.06
C PRO A 38 -27.41 -8.47 -1.92
N ASN A 39 -26.92 -9.71 -1.85
CA ASN A 39 -27.50 -10.84 -2.57
C ASN A 39 -28.96 -11.05 -2.14
N PRO A 40 -29.95 -10.92 -3.05
CA PRO A 40 -31.36 -11.02 -2.70
C PRO A 40 -31.85 -12.45 -2.43
N GLY A 41 -30.98 -13.47 -2.52
CA GLY A 41 -31.38 -14.87 -2.30
C GLY A 41 -32.14 -15.44 -3.51
N SER A 42 -31.39 -16.06 -4.42
CA SER A 42 -31.79 -16.92 -5.56
C SER A 42 -32.86 -16.46 -6.57
N SER A 43 -33.59 -15.37 -6.36
CA SER A 43 -34.74 -15.00 -7.21
C SER A 43 -34.45 -13.92 -8.26
N ASP A 44 -33.32 -13.19 -8.15
CA ASP A 44 -33.01 -12.08 -9.05
C ASP A 44 -31.91 -12.45 -10.07
N THR A 45 -32.35 -12.77 -11.29
CA THR A 45 -31.47 -13.12 -12.42
C THR A 45 -30.61 -11.94 -12.90
N LYS A 46 -31.10 -10.70 -12.73
CA LYS A 46 -30.34 -9.49 -13.10
C LYS A 46 -29.21 -9.24 -12.12
N TRP A 47 -29.45 -9.46 -10.84
CA TRP A 47 -28.42 -9.37 -9.81
C TRP A 47 -27.31 -10.39 -10.08
N ALA A 48 -27.66 -11.65 -10.34
CA ALA A 48 -26.69 -12.71 -10.63
C ALA A 48 -25.86 -12.40 -11.90
N SER A 49 -26.49 -11.88 -12.95
CA SER A 49 -25.77 -11.47 -14.17
C SER A 49 -24.78 -10.34 -13.92
N ASN A 50 -25.16 -9.35 -13.11
CA ASN A 50 -24.28 -8.21 -12.80
C ASN A 50 -23.16 -8.60 -11.84
N ASP A 51 -23.42 -9.46 -10.85
CA ASP A 51 -22.39 -10.01 -9.97
C ASP A 51 -21.34 -10.82 -10.75
N GLN A 52 -21.76 -11.66 -11.71
CA GLN A 52 -20.82 -12.37 -12.58
C GLN A 52 -20.01 -11.45 -13.50
N LYS A 53 -20.62 -10.38 -14.02
CA LYS A 53 -19.88 -9.36 -14.80
C LYS A 53 -18.84 -8.67 -13.94
N ALA A 54 -19.16 -8.36 -12.68
CA ALA A 54 -18.23 -7.76 -11.73
C ALA A 54 -17.07 -8.72 -11.42
N LEU A 55 -17.37 -10.00 -11.14
CA LEU A 55 -16.35 -11.03 -10.90
C LEU A 55 -15.42 -11.20 -12.09
N SER A 56 -15.97 -11.26 -13.31
CA SER A 56 -15.19 -11.37 -14.55
C SER A 56 -14.28 -10.15 -14.76
N ALA A 57 -14.79 -8.95 -14.46
CA ALA A 57 -14.00 -7.73 -14.54
C ALA A 57 -12.84 -7.70 -13.54
N ILE A 58 -13.06 -8.20 -12.31
CA ILE A 58 -11.99 -8.35 -11.31
C ILE A 58 -10.93 -9.33 -11.82
N CYS A 59 -11.35 -10.52 -12.30
CA CYS A 59 -10.41 -11.54 -12.78
C CYS A 59 -9.57 -11.07 -13.98
N LEU A 60 -10.17 -10.33 -14.92
CA LEU A 60 -9.47 -9.75 -16.08
C LEU A 60 -8.43 -8.69 -15.71
N ARG A 61 -8.55 -8.06 -14.54
CA ARG A 61 -7.61 -7.06 -14.04
C ARG A 61 -6.51 -7.66 -13.18
N CYS A 62 -6.72 -8.86 -12.66
CA CYS A 62 -5.71 -9.60 -11.90
C CYS A 62 -4.76 -10.37 -12.84
N SER A 63 -3.53 -10.63 -12.38
CA SER A 63 -2.59 -11.49 -13.11
C SER A 63 -3.04 -12.95 -13.12
N ASP A 64 -2.61 -13.73 -14.11
CA ASP A 64 -3.01 -15.14 -14.29
C ASP A 64 -2.81 -16.03 -13.05
N ALA A 65 -1.76 -15.77 -12.27
CA ALA A 65 -1.50 -16.52 -11.04
C ALA A 65 -2.59 -16.33 -9.97
N ILE A 66 -3.14 -15.12 -9.88
CA ILE A 66 -4.18 -14.76 -8.92
C ILE A 66 -5.54 -15.15 -9.48
N SER A 67 -5.78 -14.95 -10.79
CA SER A 67 -7.06 -15.23 -11.41
C SER A 67 -7.49 -16.69 -11.22
N VAL A 68 -6.57 -17.66 -11.31
CA VAL A 68 -6.81 -19.09 -11.03
C VAL A 68 -7.35 -19.32 -9.62
N GLN A 69 -6.84 -18.59 -8.63
CA GLN A 69 -7.32 -18.67 -7.24
C GLN A 69 -8.69 -18.01 -7.07
N LEU A 70 -9.03 -17.02 -7.91
CA LEU A 70 -10.30 -16.30 -7.83
C LEU A 70 -11.47 -17.06 -8.47
N VAL A 71 -11.20 -18.00 -9.39
CA VAL A 71 -12.23 -18.82 -10.07
C VAL A 71 -13.08 -19.64 -9.08
N GLN A 72 -12.55 -19.95 -7.89
CA GLN A 72 -13.28 -20.72 -6.88
C GLN A 72 -14.43 -19.95 -6.21
N PHE A 73 -14.45 -18.61 -6.29
CA PHE A 73 -15.46 -17.79 -5.64
C PHE A 73 -16.70 -17.66 -6.51
N LYS A 74 -17.88 -17.77 -5.88
CA LYS A 74 -19.17 -17.71 -6.59
C LYS A 74 -19.78 -16.31 -6.63
N SER A 75 -19.31 -15.42 -5.76
CA SER A 75 -19.76 -14.03 -5.70
C SER A 75 -18.60 -13.06 -5.84
N SER A 76 -18.85 -11.95 -6.54
CA SER A 76 -17.89 -10.85 -6.66
C SER A 76 -17.53 -10.25 -5.29
N LYS A 77 -18.46 -10.24 -4.34
CA LYS A 77 -18.26 -9.75 -2.97
C LYS A 77 -17.26 -10.60 -2.19
N GLU A 78 -17.39 -11.93 -2.27
CA GLU A 78 -16.48 -12.88 -1.62
C GLU A 78 -15.07 -12.77 -2.20
N CYS A 79 -14.98 -12.73 -3.54
CA CYS A 79 -13.74 -12.54 -4.28
C CYS A 79 -13.01 -11.25 -3.84
N TRP A 80 -13.74 -10.13 -3.79
CA TRP A 80 -13.19 -8.85 -3.37
C TRP A 80 -12.76 -8.84 -1.90
N ASN A 81 -13.54 -9.44 -0.99
CA ASN A 81 -13.17 -9.57 0.41
C ASN A 81 -11.90 -10.41 0.58
N HIS A 82 -11.75 -11.49 -0.19
CA HIS A 82 -10.55 -12.33 -0.19
C HIS A 82 -9.33 -11.55 -0.66
N LEU A 83 -9.42 -10.87 -1.81
CA LEU A 83 -8.38 -9.99 -2.32
C LEU A 83 -8.00 -8.91 -1.29
N ASN A 84 -9.00 -8.25 -0.71
CA ASN A 84 -8.79 -7.23 0.30
C ASN A 84 -8.04 -7.80 1.51
N SER A 85 -8.40 -9.00 1.98
CA SER A 85 -7.69 -9.67 3.09
C SER A 85 -6.25 -10.01 2.74
N LEU A 86 -6.01 -10.64 1.58
CA LEU A 86 -4.67 -11.02 1.12
C LEU A 86 -3.76 -9.80 0.98
N TYR A 87 -4.24 -8.74 0.33
CA TYR A 87 -3.43 -7.55 0.08
C TYR A 87 -3.33 -6.63 1.30
N LYS A 88 -4.30 -6.65 2.22
CA LYS A 88 -4.16 -5.99 3.54
C LYS A 88 -3.08 -6.64 4.38
N LEU A 89 -3.05 -7.98 4.48
CA LEU A 89 -2.00 -8.70 5.18
C LEU A 89 -0.63 -8.46 4.55
N SER A 90 -0.55 -8.51 3.21
CA SER A 90 0.68 -8.17 2.49
C SER A 90 1.12 -6.73 2.72
N SER A 91 0.17 -5.78 2.78
CA SER A 91 0.45 -4.39 3.11
C SER A 91 0.99 -4.24 4.53
N LEU A 92 0.43 -4.95 5.50
CA LEU A 92 0.89 -4.91 6.89
C LEU A 92 2.28 -5.53 7.04
N LEU A 93 2.53 -6.67 6.39
CA LEU A 93 3.86 -7.29 6.38
C LEU A 93 4.88 -6.42 5.65
N GLY A 94 4.48 -5.78 4.55
CA GLY A 94 5.29 -4.81 3.82
C GLY A 94 5.66 -3.62 4.69
N LEU A 95 4.67 -3.07 5.42
CA LEU A 95 4.88 -1.99 6.38
C LEU A 95 5.83 -2.40 7.51
N LEU A 96 5.60 -3.55 8.14
CA LEU A 96 6.47 -4.05 9.21
C LEU A 96 7.89 -4.33 8.71
N SER A 97 8.03 -4.87 7.50
CA SER A 97 9.33 -5.13 6.88
C SER A 97 10.08 -3.83 6.60
N ALA A 98 9.41 -2.83 6.02
CA ALA A 98 9.97 -1.50 5.78
C ALA A 98 10.38 -0.83 7.11
N ARG A 99 9.54 -0.95 8.14
CA ARG A 99 9.80 -0.39 9.47
C ARG A 99 11.00 -1.05 10.12
N ASN A 100 11.08 -2.37 10.08
CA ASN A 100 12.20 -3.12 10.60
C ASN A 100 13.50 -2.79 9.85
N ARG A 101 13.42 -2.61 8.52
CA ARG A 101 14.57 -2.19 7.70
C ARG A 101 15.07 -0.80 8.07
N PHE A 102 14.16 0.13 8.36
CA PHE A 102 14.50 1.48 8.81
C PHE A 102 15.28 1.44 10.14
N TYR A 103 14.74 0.77 11.16
CA TYR A 103 15.37 0.72 12.48
C TYR A 103 16.66 -0.12 12.54
N ARG A 104 16.81 -1.12 11.67
CA ARG A 104 18.01 -1.96 11.60
C ARG A 104 19.10 -1.40 10.71
N MET A 105 18.87 -0.26 10.05
CA MET A 105 19.86 0.34 9.17
C MET A 105 21.01 0.91 10.01
N VAL A 106 22.21 0.37 9.82
CA VAL A 106 23.44 0.81 10.50
C VAL A 106 24.45 1.26 9.44
N MET A 107 25.12 2.37 9.71
CA MET A 107 26.17 2.90 8.86
C MET A 107 27.39 1.98 8.92
N ARG A 108 27.98 1.68 7.77
CA ARG A 108 29.25 0.92 7.72
C ARG A 108 30.43 1.85 7.98
N ASP A 109 31.50 1.33 8.58
CA ASP A 109 32.69 2.12 8.95
C ASP A 109 33.36 2.85 7.76
N ASN A 110 33.20 2.35 6.54
CA ASN A 110 33.76 2.97 5.33
C ASN A 110 32.78 3.85 4.52
N GLN A 111 31.55 4.03 5.02
CA GLN A 111 30.51 4.76 4.30
C GLN A 111 30.58 6.25 4.64
N LEU A 112 30.18 7.11 3.69
CA LEU A 112 29.98 8.53 3.97
C LEU A 112 28.66 8.75 4.72
N LEU A 113 28.67 9.61 5.73
CA LEU A 113 27.47 9.96 6.51
C LEU A 113 26.33 10.49 5.63
N LYS A 114 26.66 11.34 4.64
CA LYS A 114 25.68 11.89 3.69
C LYS A 114 24.93 10.79 2.92
N ASP A 115 25.65 9.78 2.44
CA ASP A 115 25.05 8.66 1.70
C ASP A 115 24.19 7.79 2.62
N HIS A 116 24.59 7.65 3.88
CA HIS A 116 23.80 6.94 4.90
C HIS A 116 22.49 7.68 5.22
N MET A 117 22.55 8.99 5.46
CA MET A 117 21.36 9.83 5.67
C MET A 117 20.42 9.79 4.46
N HIS A 118 20.96 9.79 3.24
CA HIS A 118 20.15 9.66 2.04
C HIS A 118 19.41 8.31 1.98
N LYS A 119 20.08 7.20 2.34
CA LYS A 119 19.44 5.87 2.42
C LYS A 119 18.35 5.80 3.49
N LEU A 120 18.59 6.41 4.66
CA LEU A 120 17.57 6.52 5.71
C LEU A 120 16.37 7.33 5.22
N ARG A 121 16.60 8.40 4.45
CA ARG A 121 15.52 9.20 3.88
C ARG A 121 14.69 8.41 2.86
N ILE A 122 15.33 7.67 1.96
CA ILE A 122 14.64 6.78 1.02
C ILE A 122 13.78 5.76 1.78
N ALA A 123 14.31 5.16 2.86
CA ALA A 123 13.56 4.21 3.67
C ALA A 123 12.38 4.86 4.42
N MET A 124 12.51 6.11 4.85
CA MET A 124 11.41 6.88 5.43
C MET A 124 10.35 7.19 4.37
N ASP A 125 10.75 7.61 3.18
CA ASP A 125 9.82 7.91 2.08
C ASP A 125 9.06 6.63 1.67
N GLU A 126 9.69 5.45 1.67
CA GLU A 126 9.01 4.16 1.47
C GLU A 126 7.91 3.89 2.53
N LEU A 127 8.16 4.24 3.79
CA LEU A 127 7.14 4.12 4.85
C LEU A 127 5.97 5.09 4.62
N THR A 128 6.24 6.30 4.14
CA THR A 128 5.18 7.27 3.82
C THR A 128 4.28 6.78 2.68
N VAL A 129 4.85 6.11 1.67
CA VAL A 129 4.10 5.49 0.58
C VAL A 129 3.20 4.36 1.09
N LEU A 130 3.62 3.64 2.13
CA LEU A 130 2.85 2.58 2.78
C LEU A 130 1.82 3.12 3.80
N GLY A 131 1.70 4.44 3.94
CA GLY A 131 0.70 5.10 4.78
C GLY A 131 1.15 5.36 6.21
N GLU A 132 2.44 5.20 6.53
CA GLU A 132 3.00 5.53 7.84
C GLU A 132 3.94 6.73 7.77
N THR A 133 3.66 7.76 8.58
CA THR A 133 4.53 8.93 8.71
C THR A 133 5.35 8.83 10.00
N LEU A 134 6.68 8.73 9.86
CA LEU A 134 7.59 8.81 11.00
C LEU A 134 7.77 10.27 11.46
N ASN A 135 7.90 10.46 12.77
CA ASN A 135 8.19 11.77 13.34
C ASN A 135 9.65 12.18 13.04
N GLU A 136 9.92 13.49 13.00
CA GLU A 136 11.28 14.02 12.83
C GLU A 136 12.20 13.58 13.98
N LEU A 137 11.65 13.47 15.20
CA LEU A 137 12.37 12.93 16.35
C LEU A 137 12.78 11.46 16.15
N ASP A 138 11.89 10.62 15.60
CA ASP A 138 12.20 9.21 15.32
C ASP A 138 13.29 9.08 14.25
N TYR A 139 13.26 9.97 13.26
CA TYR A 139 14.30 10.07 12.25
C TYR A 139 15.65 10.48 12.86
N ALA A 140 15.67 11.51 13.71
CA ALA A 140 16.88 11.95 14.39
C ALA A 140 17.46 10.86 15.32
N LEU A 141 16.60 10.18 16.08
CA LEU A 141 16.98 9.03 16.91
C LEU A 141 17.60 7.91 16.08
N GLN A 142 17.02 7.60 14.91
CA GLN A 142 17.57 6.59 14.03
C GLN A 142 18.91 7.01 13.41
N VAL A 143 19.06 8.27 13.00
CA VAL A 143 20.34 8.79 12.49
C VAL A 143 21.41 8.64 13.58
N VAL A 144 21.14 9.06 14.81
CA VAL A 144 22.08 8.96 15.93
C VAL A 144 22.39 7.51 16.29
N GLY A 145 21.37 6.65 16.37
CA GLY A 145 21.51 5.24 16.74
C GLY A 145 22.16 4.36 15.67
N SER A 146 22.12 4.78 14.40
CA SER A 146 22.73 4.04 13.28
C SER A 146 24.21 4.37 13.05
N LEU A 147 24.76 5.35 13.77
CA LEU A 147 26.15 5.75 13.65
C LEU A 147 27.09 4.73 14.34
N PRO A 148 28.29 4.49 13.78
CA PRO A 148 29.27 3.58 14.37
C PRO A 148 29.85 4.11 15.69
N ALA A 149 30.49 3.23 16.48
CA ALA A 149 31.10 3.58 17.76
C ALA A 149 32.09 4.75 17.68
N GLY A 150 32.80 4.92 16.56
CA GLY A 150 33.73 6.03 16.34
C GLY A 150 33.08 7.42 16.33
N TRP A 151 31.77 7.51 16.15
CA TRP A 151 31.02 8.77 16.12
C TRP A 151 30.41 9.14 17.48
N GLN A 152 30.47 8.24 18.48
CA GLN A 152 29.83 8.46 19.78
C GLN A 152 30.41 9.66 20.54
N ALA A 153 31.72 9.90 20.44
CA ALA A 153 32.36 11.08 21.02
C ALA A 153 31.83 12.41 20.40
N PHE A 154 31.56 12.40 19.09
CA PHE A 154 30.99 13.55 18.39
C PHE A 154 29.53 13.80 18.81
N ILE A 155 28.72 12.73 18.89
CA ILE A 155 27.32 12.79 19.36
C ILE A 155 27.23 13.35 20.79
N GLY A 156 28.08 12.87 21.70
CA GLY A 156 28.12 13.35 23.08
C GLY A 156 28.45 14.84 23.19
N THR A 157 29.29 15.36 22.28
CA THR A 157 29.65 16.78 22.25
C THR A 157 28.50 17.67 21.75
N ILE A 158 27.67 17.16 20.82
CA ILE A 158 26.50 17.89 20.30
C ILE A 158 25.34 17.86 21.31
N SER A 159 25.14 16.72 21.98
CA SER A 159 24.08 16.53 22.98
C SER A 159 24.13 17.56 24.10
N TRP A 160 25.35 17.95 24.53
CA TRP A 160 25.54 18.93 25.60
C TRP A 160 25.29 20.38 25.17
N ARG A 161 25.17 20.67 23.87
CA ARG A 161 24.99 22.05 23.36
C ARG A 161 23.56 22.43 23.06
N VAL A 162 22.59 21.61 23.47
CA VAL A 162 21.17 21.96 23.36
C VAL A 162 20.79 22.80 24.58
N ASP A 163 21.15 24.08 24.53
CA ASP A 163 20.57 25.17 25.34
C ASP A 163 19.64 26.00 24.46
#